data_AF-A0A3B0RLF7-F1
#
_entry.id   AF-A0A3B0RLF7-F1
#
_cell.length_a   1.000
_cell.length_b   1.000
_cell.length_c   1.000
_cell.angle_alpha   90.00
_cell.angle_beta   90.00
_cell.angle_gamma   90.00
#
_symmetry.space_group_name_H-M   'P 1'
#
loop_
_entity.id
_entity.type
_entity.pdbx_description
1 polymer ?
#
loop_
_entity_poly.entity_id
_entity_poly.type
_entity_poly.pdbx_seq_one_letter_code
_entity_poly.pdbx_strand_id
1 'polypeptide(L)'
;MIDAISKTSNLPGLQMTPAASSAPDKTSGAGGFEATLKNIAANSVDTVYKSEMTAIAGIKGQASVQQVVEQVMAAERTLQSTIAVRDKVVAAYQEISRMAI
;
A
#
# COMPACT_ATOMS: atom_id res chain seq x y z
N MET A 1 27.11 29.24 33.38
CA MET A 1 26.85 27.79 33.51
C MET A 1 25.61 27.60 34.38
N ILE A 2 24.39 27.85 33.85
CA ILE A 2 23.10 27.27 34.27
C ILE A 2 22.00 27.90 33.37
N ASP A 3 21.58 27.20 32.32
CA ASP A 3 20.48 27.63 31.43
C ASP A 3 19.48 26.46 31.34
N ALA A 4 18.80 26.22 32.47
CA ALA A 4 18.00 25.01 32.69
C ALA A 4 16.52 25.29 33.04
N ILE A 5 16.01 26.50 32.76
CA ILE A 5 14.60 26.86 33.06
C ILE A 5 13.73 27.10 31.81
N SER A 6 14.26 27.08 30.59
CA SER A 6 13.44 27.27 29.37
C SER A 6 12.96 25.97 28.71
N LYS A 7 13.14 24.81 29.35
CA LYS A 7 12.79 23.49 28.78
C LYS A 7 11.70 22.74 29.58
N THR A 8 10.69 23.47 30.03
CA THR A 8 9.49 22.91 30.69
C THR A 8 8.16 23.41 30.12
N SER A 9 8.16 24.20 29.04
CA SER A 9 6.94 24.85 28.55
C SER A 9 6.31 24.23 27.29
N ASN A 10 6.70 23.02 26.86
CA ASN A 10 6.04 22.42 25.70
C ASN A 10 6.02 20.88 25.71
N LEU A 11 5.32 20.30 26.69
CA LEU A 11 4.86 18.91 26.64
C LEU A 11 3.39 18.87 26.18
N PRO A 12 3.09 18.74 24.88
CA PRO A 12 1.80 18.26 24.44
C PRO A 12 1.80 16.73 24.50
N GLY A 13 1.62 16.21 25.71
CA GLY A 13 0.99 14.90 25.88
C GLY A 13 -0.51 15.04 25.66
N LEU A 14 -1.10 14.07 24.96
CA LEU A 14 -2.54 13.86 24.81
C LEU A 14 -3.28 14.80 23.85
N GLN A 15 -2.87 14.81 22.57
CA GLN A 15 -3.84 14.95 21.49
C GLN A 15 -4.03 13.60 20.80
N MET A 16 -5.08 12.92 21.26
CA MET A 16 -5.84 11.94 20.50
C MET A 16 -6.07 12.50 19.09
N THR A 17 -5.34 11.99 18.10
CA THR A 17 -5.59 12.28 16.69
C THR A 17 -5.79 10.93 16.01
N PRO A 18 -6.93 10.66 15.35
CA PRO A 18 -7.15 9.41 14.67
C PRO A 18 -6.10 9.24 13.57
N ALA A 19 -5.25 8.23 13.70
CA ALA A 19 -4.26 7.88 12.70
C ALA A 19 -4.97 7.33 11.45
N ALA A 20 -5.09 8.20 10.46
CA ALA A 20 -4.99 7.93 9.03
C ALA A 20 -5.91 6.85 8.45
N SER A 21 -7.21 7.16 8.37
CA SER A 21 -7.97 6.81 7.17
C SER A 21 -7.48 7.72 6.04
N SER A 22 -6.52 7.25 5.24
CA SER A 22 -6.19 7.87 3.95
C SER A 22 -7.36 7.63 2.99
N ALA A 23 -8.43 8.42 3.15
CA ALA A 23 -9.41 8.61 2.09
C ALA A 23 -8.71 9.31 0.92
N PRO A 24 -8.88 8.86 -0.33
CA PRO A 24 -8.30 9.55 -1.47
C PRO A 24 -8.97 10.93 -1.59
N ASP A 25 -8.15 11.96 -1.45
CA ASP A 25 -8.48 13.35 -1.75
C ASP A 25 -9.02 13.43 -3.19
N LYS A 26 -10.31 13.76 -3.32
CA LYS A 26 -10.99 13.98 -4.60
C LYS A 26 -10.74 15.39 -5.12
N THR A 27 -9.49 15.85 -5.12
CA THR A 27 -9.13 17.16 -5.69
C THR A 27 -7.76 17.13 -6.35
N SER A 28 -7.65 16.43 -7.48
CA SER A 28 -6.54 16.64 -8.42
C SER A 28 -6.99 16.31 -9.84
N GLY A 29 -7.78 17.21 -10.42
CA GLY A 29 -7.88 17.33 -11.86
C GLY A 29 -6.57 17.88 -12.42
N ALA A 30 -5.55 17.02 -12.56
CA ALA A 30 -4.35 17.23 -13.39
C ALA A 30 -3.52 15.93 -13.57
N GLY A 31 -4.16 14.75 -13.53
CA GLY A 31 -3.50 13.47 -13.80
C GLY A 31 -4.54 12.44 -14.19
N GLY A 32 -4.60 12.09 -15.48
CA GLY A 32 -5.57 11.13 -16.00
C GLY A 32 -5.42 9.74 -15.38
N PHE A 33 -6.38 8.85 -15.69
CA PHE A 33 -6.36 7.44 -15.29
C PHE A 33 -5.01 6.75 -15.54
N GLU A 34 -4.30 7.11 -16.63
CA GLU A 34 -2.95 6.64 -16.93
C GLU A 34 -1.93 7.02 -15.85
N ALA A 35 -1.98 8.26 -15.35
CA ALA A 35 -1.11 8.72 -14.27
C ALA A 35 -1.43 7.98 -12.96
N THR A 36 -2.70 7.75 -12.68
CA THR A 36 -3.12 6.93 -11.52
C THR A 36 -2.60 5.50 -11.66
N LEU A 37 -2.75 4.88 -12.83
CA LEU A 37 -2.28 3.52 -13.09
C LEU A 37 -0.75 3.40 -13.01
N LYS A 38 -0.02 4.39 -13.54
CA LYS A 38 1.46 4.46 -13.40
C LYS A 38 1.89 4.55 -11.94
N ASN A 39 1.22 5.37 -11.14
CA ASN A 39 1.50 5.47 -9.72
C ASN A 39 1.19 4.16 -8.97
N ILE A 40 0.09 3.48 -9.30
CA ILE A 40 -0.25 2.18 -8.73
C ILE A 40 0.82 1.13 -9.10
N ALA A 41 1.25 1.09 -10.36
CA ALA A 41 2.28 0.16 -10.81
C ALA A 41 3.63 0.42 -10.11
N ALA A 42 4.07 1.67 -10.01
CA ALA A 42 5.30 2.05 -9.32
C ALA A 42 5.25 1.69 -7.82
N ASN A 43 4.14 1.97 -7.15
CA ASN A 43 3.95 1.64 -5.74
C ASN A 43 3.90 0.12 -5.50
N SER A 44 3.41 -0.66 -6.46
CA SER A 44 3.36 -2.12 -6.35
C SER A 44 4.77 -2.72 -6.35
N VAL A 45 5.66 -2.25 -7.23
CA VAL A 45 7.05 -2.70 -7.28
C VAL A 45 7.80 -2.34 -6.00
N ASP A 46 7.63 -1.12 -5.50
CA ASP A 46 8.23 -0.66 -4.24
C ASP A 46 7.77 -1.52 -3.04
N THR A 47 6.48 -1.86 -3.02
CA THR A 47 5.89 -2.72 -1.97
C THR A 47 6.46 -4.13 -2.02
N VAL A 48 6.59 -4.74 -3.21
CA VAL A 48 7.20 -6.07 -3.37
C VAL A 48 8.66 -6.05 -2.92
N TYR A 49 9.43 -5.07 -3.35
CA TYR A 49 10.84 -4.92 -2.95
C TYR A 49 11.01 -4.75 -1.43
N LYS A 50 10.16 -3.93 -0.80
CA LYS A 50 10.13 -3.82 0.67
C LYS A 50 9.78 -5.14 1.33
N SER A 51 8.82 -5.89 0.78
CA SER A 51 8.44 -7.19 1.31
C SER A 51 9.59 -8.20 1.28
N GLU A 52 10.40 -8.17 0.23
CA GLU A 52 11.60 -9.02 0.12
C GLU A 52 12.66 -8.62 1.15
N MET A 53 12.92 -7.32 1.34
CA MET A 53 13.81 -6.87 2.41
C MET A 53 13.32 -7.28 3.79
N THR A 54 12.01 -7.20 4.05
CA THR A 54 11.42 -7.64 5.32
C THR A 54 11.50 -9.17 5.49
N ALA A 55 11.30 -9.95 4.43
CA ALA A 55 11.47 -11.40 4.47
C ALA A 55 12.92 -11.80 4.74
N ILE A 56 13.88 -11.12 4.10
CA ILE A 56 15.32 -11.28 4.36
C ILE A 56 15.64 -10.90 5.82
N ALA A 57 15.05 -9.82 6.33
CA ALA A 57 15.19 -9.42 7.73
C ALA A 57 14.59 -10.49 8.67
N GLY A 58 13.47 -11.12 8.32
CA GLY A 58 12.87 -12.23 9.06
C GLY A 58 13.75 -13.47 9.12
N ILE A 59 14.37 -13.87 8.01
CA ILE A 59 15.37 -14.96 7.98
C ILE A 59 16.58 -14.61 8.85
N LYS A 60 16.95 -13.33 8.91
CA LYS A 60 18.01 -12.82 9.81
C LYS A 60 17.56 -12.67 11.28
N GLY A 61 16.33 -13.03 11.63
CA GLY A 61 15.77 -12.92 12.98
C GLY A 61 15.36 -11.50 13.40
N GLN A 62 15.27 -10.57 12.44
CA GLN A 62 14.91 -9.15 12.66
C GLN A 62 13.42 -8.85 12.44
N ALA A 63 12.62 -9.84 12.01
CA ALA A 63 11.16 -9.74 11.89
C ALA A 63 10.50 -11.04 12.40
N SER A 64 9.34 -10.93 13.06
CA SER A 64 8.69 -12.08 13.70
C SER A 64 7.92 -12.95 12.70
N VAL A 65 7.81 -14.25 12.99
CA VAL A 65 7.07 -15.22 12.16
C VAL A 65 5.60 -14.80 11.98
N GLN A 66 5.02 -14.15 12.98
CA GLN A 66 3.67 -13.59 12.92
C GLN A 66 3.55 -12.48 11.87
N GLN A 67 4.54 -11.59 11.80
CA GLN A 67 4.56 -10.53 10.78
C GLN A 67 4.71 -11.11 9.37
N VAL A 68 5.51 -12.16 9.20
CA VAL A 68 5.65 -12.84 7.90
C VAL A 68 4.31 -13.42 7.44
N VAL A 69 3.58 -14.12 8.31
CA VAL A 69 2.28 -14.70 7.98
C VAL A 69 1.24 -13.62 7.65
N GLU A 70 1.24 -12.52 8.39
CA GLU A 70 0.32 -11.41 8.12
C GLU A 70 0.57 -10.76 6.75
N GLN A 71 1.84 -10.57 6.37
CA GLN A 71 2.20 -10.04 5.05
C GLN A 71 1.84 -11.01 3.92
N VAL A 72 2.02 -12.32 4.11
CA VAL A 72 1.60 -13.34 3.13
C VAL A 72 0.08 -13.33 2.95
N MET A 73 -0.68 -13.28 4.05
CA MET A 73 -2.15 -13.19 3.99
C MET A 73 -2.64 -11.91 3.29
N ALA A 74 -1.95 -10.79 3.47
CA ALA A 74 -2.26 -9.55 2.77
C ALA A 74 -1.96 -9.65 1.25
N ALA A 75 -0.87 -10.33 0.89
CA ALA A 75 -0.51 -10.60 -0.50
C ALA A 75 -1.54 -11.52 -1.19
N GLU A 76 -2.02 -12.56 -0.51
CA GLU A 76 -3.04 -13.48 -1.05
C GLU A 76 -4.35 -12.77 -1.38
N ARG A 77 -4.82 -11.87 -0.50
CA ARG A 77 -6.04 -11.07 -0.78
C ARG A 77 -5.88 -10.18 -2.00
N THR A 78 -4.69 -9.60 -2.17
CA THR A 78 -4.37 -8.75 -3.32
C THR A 78 -4.36 -9.58 -4.60
N LEU A 79 -3.70 -10.75 -4.57
CA LEU A 79 -3.65 -11.68 -5.70
C LEU A 79 -5.05 -12.13 -6.13
N GLN A 80 -5.93 -12.48 -5.17
CA GLN A 80 -7.30 -12.87 -5.46
C GLN A 80 -8.08 -11.77 -6.19
N SER A 81 -7.91 -10.51 -5.77
CA SER A 81 -8.51 -9.35 -6.45
C SER A 81 -7.96 -9.19 -7.87
N THR A 82 -6.65 -9.32 -8.05
CA THR A 82 -6.02 -9.26 -9.38
C THR A 82 -6.53 -10.36 -10.31
N ILE A 83 -6.73 -11.58 -9.80
CA ILE A 83 -7.29 -12.69 -10.59
C ILE A 83 -8.73 -12.36 -11.03
N ALA A 84 -9.56 -11.82 -10.14
CA ALA A 84 -10.93 -11.43 -10.50
C ALA A 84 -10.96 -10.38 -11.62
N VAL A 85 -10.02 -9.43 -11.63
CA VAL A 85 -9.87 -8.46 -12.71
C VAL A 85 -9.40 -9.13 -14.00
N ARG A 86 -8.42 -10.04 -13.93
CA ARG A 86 -7.93 -10.82 -15.08
C ARG A 86 -9.08 -11.60 -15.73
N ASP A 87 -9.91 -12.26 -14.94
CA ASP A 87 -11.03 -13.06 -15.43
C ASP A 87 -12.06 -12.19 -16.16
N LYS A 88 -12.34 -10.97 -15.65
CA LYS A 88 -13.24 -10.02 -16.31
C LYS A 88 -12.69 -9.48 -17.63
N VAL A 89 -11.39 -9.20 -17.70
CA VAL A 89 -10.75 -8.75 -18.96
C VAL A 89 -10.77 -9.86 -20.01
N VAL A 90 -10.51 -11.10 -19.62
CA VAL A 90 -10.59 -12.26 -20.53
C VAL A 90 -12.02 -12.46 -21.03
N ALA A 91 -13.02 -12.37 -20.14
CA ALA A 91 -14.42 -12.47 -20.52
C ALA A 91 -14.83 -11.37 -21.53
N ALA A 92 -14.42 -10.13 -21.29
CA ALA A 92 -14.67 -9.02 -22.21
C ALA A 92 -14.01 -9.24 -23.59
N TYR A 93 -12.79 -9.78 -23.63
CA TYR A 93 -12.12 -10.11 -24.89
C TYR A 93 -12.83 -11.22 -25.67
N GLN A 94 -13.31 -12.26 -24.99
CA GLN A 94 -14.08 -13.33 -25.62
C GLN A 94 -15.42 -12.83 -26.17
N GLU A 95 -16.08 -11.91 -25.46
CA GLU A 95 -17.34 -11.30 -25.91
C GLU A 95 -17.14 -10.45 -27.18
N ILE A 96 -16.12 -9.58 -27.19
CA ILE A 96 -15.75 -8.79 -28.37
C ILE A 96 -15.41 -9.70 -29.55
N SER A 97 -14.67 -10.78 -29.31
CA SER A 97 -14.29 -11.73 -30.36
C SER A 97 -15.48 -12.50 -30.93
N ARG A 98 -16.55 -12.71 -30.15
CA ARG A 98 -17.80 -13.33 -30.62
C ARG A 98 -18.69 -12.35 -31.40
N MET A 99 -18.53 -11.05 -31.16
CA MET A 99 -19.26 -9.99 -31.87
C MET A 99 -18.51 -9.50 -33.12
N ALA A 100 -17.20 -9.72 -33.22
CA ALA A 100 -16.38 -9.39 -34.38
C ALA A 100 -16.72 -10.31 -35.57
N ILE A 101 -17.65 -9.84 -36.41
CA ILE A 101 -17.72 -10.04 -37.85
C ILE A 101 -17.58 -8.65 -38.49
#